data_AF-A0A0V0XD10-F1
#
_entry.id   AF-A0A0V0XD10-F1
#
_cell.length_a   1.000
_cell.length_b   1.000
_cell.length_c   1.000
_cell.angle_alpha   90.00
_cell.angle_beta   90.00
_cell.angle_gamma   90.00
#
_symmetry.space_group_name_H-M   'P 1'
#
loop_
_entity.id
_entity.type
_entity.pdbx_description
1 polymer ?
#
loop_
_entity_poly.entity_id
_entity_poly.type
_entity_poly.pdbx_seq_one_letter_code
_entity_poly.pdbx_strand_id
1 'polypeptide(L)'
;MSTMNLVLSVGEDCRIVMVEAGGGGNGSCSLEQLYACCDLAVDSAQRTLVAIKQLSARAGKPKKSLQPIAGQQVDKPWLIDDELTGAIQLYASATLGELLLDKDLDKMAFDERVANLRHETVDNLRQAQCFQEDQLRFFDVAFNDLLKKALRDQVFNTGRRRDGRALDELRPIDCSVDLYPSLHGSALFQRGQTQVMCSLTFDSRQAAFRGDMFSLLNSGGMVKEKKFMFHYNFASFATNELSSARGIGRRELGHGALAEKAL
;
A
#
# COMPACT_ATOMS: atom_id res chain seq x y z
N MET A 1 4.50 -17.47 27.38
CA MET A 1 4.86 -16.68 26.19
C MET A 1 3.74 -15.69 25.92
N SER A 2 4.04 -14.52 25.33
CA SER A 2 2.98 -13.59 24.93
C SER A 2 2.04 -14.25 23.91
N THR A 3 0.74 -13.98 24.03
CA THR A 3 -0.29 -14.42 23.07
C THR A 3 -0.42 -13.46 21.87
N MET A 4 0.30 -12.34 21.89
CA MET A 4 0.30 -11.36 20.81
C MET A 4 1.66 -10.68 20.69
N ASN A 5 2.05 -10.36 19.46
CA ASN A 5 3.17 -9.46 19.17
C ASN A 5 2.64 -8.29 18.34
N LEU A 6 2.53 -7.11 18.94
CA LEU A 6 1.96 -5.91 18.34
C LEU A 6 2.99 -4.78 18.37
N VAL A 7 3.23 -4.19 17.21
CA VAL A 7 4.08 -3.02 17.03
C VAL A 7 3.25 -1.90 16.41
N LEU A 8 3.27 -0.74 17.05
CA LEU A 8 2.54 0.45 16.65
C LEU A 8 3.49 1.63 16.51
N SER A 9 3.31 2.42 15.46
CA SER A 9 3.92 3.75 15.33
C SER A 9 2.84 4.81 15.46
N VAL A 10 3.08 5.76 16.36
CA VAL A 10 2.10 6.79 16.73
C VAL A 10 2.72 8.15 16.42
N GLY A 11 1.99 8.96 15.67
CA GLY A 11 2.33 10.34 15.35
C GLY A 11 1.78 11.31 16.38
N GLU A 12 1.78 12.59 16.01
CA GLU A 12 1.14 13.63 16.81
C GLU A 12 -0.38 13.41 16.90
N ASP A 13 -1.03 14.05 17.88
CA ASP A 13 -2.46 13.95 18.14
C ASP A 13 -2.98 12.51 18.30
N CYS A 14 -2.18 11.63 18.88
CA CYS A 14 -2.52 10.21 19.06
C CYS A 14 -2.84 9.46 17.76
N ARG A 15 -2.38 9.95 16.60
CA ARG A 15 -2.67 9.31 15.30
C ARG A 15 -1.83 8.07 15.11
N ILE A 16 -2.46 6.92 14.93
CA ILE A 16 -1.78 5.69 14.54
C ILE A 16 -1.34 5.81 13.08
N VAL A 17 -0.06 5.59 12.81
CA VAL A 17 0.55 5.69 11.47
C VAL A 17 0.82 4.30 10.88
N MET A 18 1.21 3.34 11.71
CA MET A 18 1.55 1.98 11.28
C MET A 18 1.17 0.98 12.37
N VAL A 19 0.62 -0.16 11.95
CA VAL A 19 0.35 -1.33 12.80
C VAL A 19 0.96 -2.56 12.14
N GLU A 20 1.76 -3.31 12.89
CA GLU A 20 2.27 -4.63 12.51
C GLU A 20 1.96 -5.59 13.66
N ALA A 21 1.21 -6.66 13.39
CA ALA A 21 0.76 -7.58 14.41
C ALA A 21 0.95 -9.04 13.97
N GLY A 22 1.18 -9.91 14.95
CA GLY A 22 1.16 -11.36 14.77
C GLY A 22 0.59 -12.04 16.00
N GLY A 23 -0.06 -13.19 15.79
CA GLY A 23 -0.44 -14.09 16.88
C GLY A 23 0.81 -14.53 17.66
N GLY A 24 0.70 -14.60 18.98
CA GLY A 24 1.74 -15.19 19.81
C GLY A 24 1.78 -16.72 19.69
N GLY A 25 2.63 -17.38 20.48
CA GLY A 25 2.86 -18.83 20.38
C GLY A 25 1.63 -19.74 20.61
N ASN A 26 0.51 -19.19 21.07
CA ASN A 26 -0.69 -19.94 21.48
C ASN A 26 -2.01 -19.50 20.79
N GLY A 27 -1.97 -18.73 19.69
CA GLY A 27 -3.15 -18.51 18.84
C GLY A 27 -3.71 -17.09 18.77
N SER A 28 -4.96 -17.01 18.30
CA SER A 28 -5.72 -15.79 17.95
C SER A 28 -6.04 -14.89 19.13
N CYS A 29 -6.10 -13.57 18.91
CA CYS A 29 -6.62 -12.59 19.87
C CYS A 29 -8.05 -12.15 19.51
N SER A 30 -8.83 -11.76 20.51
CA SER A 30 -10.12 -11.10 20.27
C SER A 30 -9.93 -9.66 19.79
N LEU A 31 -10.92 -9.11 19.09
CA LEU A 31 -10.90 -7.71 18.66
C LEU A 31 -10.84 -6.74 19.86
N GLU A 32 -11.53 -7.07 20.95
CA GLU A 32 -11.50 -6.28 22.19
C GLU A 32 -10.10 -6.18 22.77
N GLN A 33 -9.38 -7.31 22.83
CA GLN A 33 -7.99 -7.33 23.28
C GLN A 33 -7.08 -6.54 22.34
N LEU A 34 -7.28 -6.65 21.01
CA LEU A 34 -6.52 -5.89 20.04
C LEU A 34 -6.70 -4.38 20.24
N TYR A 35 -7.94 -3.92 20.39
CA TYR A 35 -8.24 -2.51 20.64
C TYR A 35 -7.65 -2.02 21.96
N ALA A 36 -7.83 -2.76 23.05
CA ALA A 36 -7.25 -2.40 24.35
C ALA A 36 -5.71 -2.31 24.29
N CYS A 37 -5.05 -3.19 23.54
CA CYS A 37 -3.61 -3.11 23.34
C CYS A 37 -3.18 -1.95 22.45
N CYS A 38 -3.99 -1.59 21.44
CA CYS A 38 -3.76 -0.38 20.63
C CYS A 38 -3.83 0.88 21.49
N ASP A 39 -4.85 1.02 22.33
CA ASP A 39 -5.03 2.17 23.23
C ASP A 39 -3.84 2.30 24.19
N LEU A 40 -3.46 1.19 24.84
CA LEU A 40 -2.31 1.13 25.73
C LEU A 40 -1.01 1.53 25.03
N ALA A 41 -0.81 1.11 23.79
CA ALA A 41 0.37 1.44 23.00
C ALA A 41 0.39 2.92 22.59
N VAL A 42 -0.77 3.50 22.23
CA VAL A 42 -0.91 4.93 21.95
C VAL A 42 -0.55 5.77 23.17
N ASP A 43 -1.10 5.43 24.33
CA ASP A 43 -0.81 6.11 25.60
C ASP A 43 0.67 6.01 25.97
N SER A 44 1.25 4.82 25.81
CA SER A 44 2.66 4.57 26.09
C SER A 44 3.58 5.35 25.16
N ALA A 45 3.23 5.47 23.88
CA ALA A 45 4.00 6.21 22.89
C ALA A 45 4.03 7.72 23.16
N GLN A 46 2.99 8.29 23.81
CA GLN A 46 2.96 9.71 24.14
C GLN A 46 4.17 10.15 24.99
N ARG A 47 4.63 9.31 25.92
CA ARG A 47 5.81 9.62 26.75
C ARG A 47 7.06 9.81 25.90
N THR A 48 7.28 8.92 24.93
CA THR A 48 8.38 9.00 23.98
C THR A 48 8.27 10.22 23.08
N LEU A 49 7.06 10.52 22.57
CA LEU A 49 6.81 11.70 21.74
C LEU A 49 7.09 13.00 22.50
N VAL A 50 6.63 13.12 23.75
CA VAL A 50 6.92 14.28 24.61
C VAL A 50 8.41 14.43 24.84
N ALA A 51 9.12 13.34 25.14
CA ALA A 51 10.57 13.38 25.32
C ALA A 51 11.32 13.82 24.04
N ILE A 52 10.92 13.32 22.87
CA ILE A 52 11.47 13.73 21.57
C ILE A 52 11.20 15.22 21.32
N LYS A 53 10.00 15.73 21.62
CA LYS A 53 9.65 17.15 21.48
C LYS A 53 10.50 18.03 22.39
N GLN A 54 10.67 17.63 23.66
CA GLN A 54 11.52 18.35 24.60
C GLN A 54 12.99 18.37 24.15
N LEU A 55 13.50 17.25 23.65
CA LEU A 55 14.86 17.18 23.11
C LEU A 55 15.02 18.07 21.86
N SER A 56 14.04 18.02 20.96
CA SER A 56 14.01 18.88 19.76
C SER A 56 13.93 20.36 20.12
N ALA A 57 13.23 20.74 21.18
CA ALA A 57 13.17 22.13 21.65
C ALA A 57 14.51 22.61 22.24
N ARG A 58 15.26 21.72 22.91
CA ARG A 58 16.55 22.05 23.54
C ARG A 58 17.72 22.04 22.56
N ALA A 59 17.74 21.09 21.63
CA ALA A 59 18.91 20.78 20.81
C ALA A 59 18.56 20.48 19.33
N GLY A 60 17.36 20.83 18.87
CA GLY A 60 16.94 20.64 17.50
C GLY A 60 17.71 21.54 16.54
N LYS A 61 18.20 20.96 15.44
CA LYS A 61 18.76 21.73 14.33
C LYS A 61 17.63 22.54 13.66
N PRO A 62 17.91 23.76 13.15
CA PRO A 62 16.92 24.52 12.40
C PRO A 62 16.42 23.69 11.21
N LYS A 63 15.10 23.67 11.02
CA LYS A 63 14.50 23.00 9.87
C LYS A 63 14.97 23.71 8.60
N LYS A 64 15.36 22.93 7.59
CA LYS A 64 15.77 23.47 6.30
C LYS A 64 14.56 24.18 5.66
N SER A 65 14.73 25.44 5.26
CA SER A 65 13.74 26.11 4.42
C SER A 65 13.73 25.44 3.05
N LEU A 66 12.57 24.96 2.63
CA LEU A 66 12.38 24.46 1.28
C LEU A 66 12.07 25.67 0.40
N GLN A 67 12.97 25.93 -0.56
CA GLN A 67 12.70 26.94 -1.58
C GLN A 67 11.65 26.39 -2.57
N PRO A 68 10.67 27.19 -3.00
CA PRO A 68 9.71 26.79 -4.01
C PRO A 68 10.40 26.35 -5.31
N ILE A 69 9.96 25.23 -5.87
CA ILE A 69 10.44 24.73 -7.16
C ILE A 69 9.75 25.57 -8.25
N ALA A 70 10.12 26.84 -8.43
CA ALA A 70 9.78 27.72 -9.57
C ALA A 70 10.12 29.23 -9.37
N GLY A 71 10.89 29.64 -8.36
CA GLY A 71 11.21 31.07 -8.18
C GLY A 71 10.02 31.97 -7.80
N GLN A 72 8.81 31.43 -7.68
CA GLN A 72 7.67 32.10 -7.07
C GLN A 72 7.67 31.84 -5.56
N GLN A 73 7.45 32.88 -4.77
CA GLN A 73 7.25 32.78 -3.32
C GLN A 73 5.87 32.18 -3.04
N VAL A 74 5.73 30.87 -3.29
CA VAL A 74 4.53 30.11 -2.93
C VAL A 74 4.76 29.58 -1.52
N ASP A 75 3.84 29.83 -0.59
CA ASP A 75 3.87 29.29 0.79
C ASP A 75 3.98 27.75 0.84
N LYS A 76 3.78 27.09 -0.30
CA LYS A 76 3.79 25.64 -0.50
C LYS A 76 4.46 25.31 -1.84
N PRO A 77 5.75 24.96 -1.88
CA PRO A 77 6.51 24.50 -3.06
C PRO A 77 5.88 23.36 -3.88
N TRP A 78 4.91 22.66 -3.30
CA TRP A 78 4.17 21.52 -3.86
C TRP A 78 2.75 21.90 -4.29
N LEU A 79 2.35 23.16 -4.15
CA LEU A 79 1.05 23.63 -4.61
C LEU A 79 1.12 23.73 -6.13
N ILE A 80 0.42 22.82 -6.79
CA ILE A 80 0.13 22.91 -8.21
C ILE A 80 -0.60 24.23 -8.43
N ASP A 81 -0.23 24.93 -9.50
CA ASP A 81 -0.89 26.14 -9.97
C ASP A 81 -2.42 25.92 -10.06
N ASP A 82 -3.20 26.77 -9.39
CA ASP A 82 -4.66 26.69 -9.38
C ASP A 82 -5.22 26.85 -10.80
N GLU A 83 -4.54 27.62 -11.67
CA GLU A 83 -4.92 27.80 -13.07
C GLU A 83 -4.75 26.49 -13.86
N LEU A 84 -3.60 25.81 -13.70
CA LEU A 84 -3.36 24.51 -14.33
C LEU A 84 -4.38 23.47 -13.84
N THR A 85 -4.65 23.46 -12.54
CA THR A 85 -5.64 22.55 -11.95
C THR A 85 -7.04 22.81 -12.51
N GLY A 86 -7.44 24.07 -12.63
CA GLY A 86 -8.71 24.48 -13.22
C GLY A 86 -8.83 24.09 -14.70
N ALA A 87 -7.76 24.27 -15.47
CA ALA A 87 -7.72 23.88 -16.87
C ALA A 87 -7.82 22.35 -17.04
N ILE A 88 -7.07 21.56 -16.26
CA ILE A 88 -7.16 20.10 -16.27
C ILE A 88 -8.58 19.65 -15.91
N GLN A 89 -9.20 20.27 -14.89
CA GLN A 89 -10.58 19.99 -14.53
C GLN A 89 -11.54 20.26 -15.69
N LEU A 90 -11.39 21.38 -16.39
CA LEU A 90 -12.23 21.74 -17.52
C LEU A 90 -12.17 20.69 -18.64
N TYR A 91 -10.99 20.20 -18.98
CA TYR A 91 -10.80 19.23 -20.05
C TYR A 91 -11.15 17.79 -19.65
N ALA A 92 -10.88 17.39 -18.41
CA ALA A 92 -10.92 15.97 -18.02
C ALA A 92 -12.17 15.57 -17.21
N SER A 93 -12.82 16.50 -16.49
CA SER A 93 -13.80 16.12 -15.46
C SER A 93 -15.05 15.42 -16.01
N ALA A 94 -15.54 15.84 -17.19
CA ALA A 94 -16.72 15.23 -17.80
C ALA A 94 -16.44 13.76 -18.18
N THR A 95 -15.40 13.53 -18.98
CA THR A 95 -14.98 12.18 -19.40
C THR A 95 -14.61 11.32 -18.19
N LEU A 96 -13.90 11.87 -17.21
CA LEU A 96 -13.58 11.15 -15.99
C LEU A 96 -14.85 10.75 -15.22
N GLY A 97 -15.85 11.64 -15.13
CA GLY A 97 -17.13 11.34 -14.52
C GLY A 97 -17.85 10.16 -15.18
N GLU A 98 -17.86 10.11 -16.51
CA GLU A 98 -18.44 8.99 -17.28
C GLU A 98 -17.68 7.68 -17.00
N LEU A 99 -16.34 7.70 -17.02
CA LEU A 99 -15.51 6.53 -16.73
C LEU A 99 -15.72 5.99 -15.31
N LEU A 100 -15.99 6.87 -14.35
CA LEU A 100 -16.24 6.49 -12.96
C LEU A 100 -17.62 5.87 -12.73
N LEU A 101 -18.60 6.18 -13.60
CA LEU A 101 -19.95 5.61 -13.57
C LEU A 101 -20.03 4.25 -14.29
N ASP A 102 -19.08 3.96 -15.17
CA ASP A 102 -18.98 2.69 -15.88
C ASP A 102 -18.40 1.59 -14.96
N LYS A 103 -19.32 0.92 -14.24
CA LYS A 103 -19.01 -0.15 -13.29
C LYS A 103 -18.52 -1.44 -13.93
N ASP A 104 -18.78 -1.63 -15.24
CA ASP A 104 -18.48 -2.88 -15.95
C ASP A 104 -17.06 -2.86 -16.53
N LEU A 105 -16.36 -1.73 -16.47
CA LEU A 105 -14.93 -1.64 -16.80
C LEU A 105 -14.10 -2.49 -15.86
N ASP A 106 -13.33 -3.40 -16.45
CA ASP A 106 -12.34 -4.14 -15.73
C ASP A 106 -11.12 -3.25 -15.38
N LYS A 107 -10.14 -3.75 -14.60
CA LYS A 107 -8.95 -2.94 -14.25
C LYS A 107 -8.20 -2.44 -15.49
N MET A 108 -7.96 -3.31 -16.48
CA MET A 108 -7.10 -2.97 -17.62
C MET A 108 -7.78 -1.93 -18.51
N ALA A 109 -9.06 -2.13 -18.83
CA ALA A 109 -9.84 -1.19 -19.64
C ALA A 109 -9.98 0.17 -18.93
N PHE A 110 -10.16 0.19 -17.61
CA PHE A 110 -10.20 1.43 -16.84
C PHE A 110 -8.85 2.16 -16.88
N ASP A 111 -7.75 1.46 -16.59
CA ASP A 111 -6.41 2.04 -16.56
C ASP A 111 -6.01 2.59 -17.94
N GLU A 112 -6.34 1.87 -19.02
CA GLU A 112 -6.11 2.30 -20.41
C GLU A 112 -6.90 3.57 -20.75
N ARG A 113 -8.20 3.63 -20.44
CA ARG A 113 -9.02 4.82 -20.72
C ARG A 113 -8.58 6.04 -19.92
N VAL A 114 -8.16 5.85 -18.67
CA VAL A 114 -7.58 6.94 -17.86
C VAL A 114 -6.24 7.40 -18.42
N ALA A 115 -5.41 6.49 -18.94
CA ALA A 115 -4.17 6.85 -19.61
C ALA A 115 -4.42 7.64 -20.90
N ASN A 116 -5.38 7.23 -21.73
CA ASN A 116 -5.78 7.95 -22.93
C ASN A 116 -6.31 9.34 -22.58
N LEU A 117 -7.21 9.46 -21.59
CA LEU A 117 -7.71 10.75 -21.12
C LEU A 117 -6.57 11.66 -20.64
N ARG A 118 -5.59 11.11 -19.94
CA ARG A 118 -4.40 11.85 -19.50
C ARG A 118 -3.62 12.40 -20.69
N HIS A 119 -3.36 11.57 -21.70
CA HIS A 119 -2.64 11.97 -22.91
C HIS A 119 -3.40 13.05 -23.70
N GLU A 120 -4.69 12.86 -23.92
CA GLU A 120 -5.54 13.84 -24.60
C GLU A 120 -5.57 15.18 -23.85
N THR A 121 -5.66 15.13 -22.52
CA THR A 121 -5.71 16.35 -21.70
C THR A 121 -4.41 17.15 -21.82
N VAL A 122 -3.24 16.51 -21.72
CA VAL A 122 -1.97 17.25 -21.84
C VAL A 122 -1.76 17.80 -23.25
N ASP A 123 -2.17 17.06 -24.28
CA ASP A 123 -2.02 17.51 -25.66
C ASP A 123 -2.95 18.68 -25.99
N ASN A 124 -4.19 18.67 -25.49
CA ASN A 124 -5.10 19.81 -25.61
C ASN A 124 -4.55 21.06 -24.91
N LEU A 125 -3.96 20.90 -23.72
CA LEU A 125 -3.33 22.03 -23.01
C LEU A 125 -2.13 22.60 -23.76
N ARG A 126 -1.31 21.74 -24.38
CA ARG A 126 -0.18 22.17 -25.24
C ARG A 126 -0.67 22.92 -26.48
N GLN A 127 -1.71 22.41 -27.14
CA GLN A 127 -2.30 23.03 -28.33
C GLN A 127 -2.94 24.39 -28.03
N ALA A 128 -3.57 24.53 -26.86
CA ALA A 128 -4.15 25.79 -26.40
C ALA A 128 -3.09 26.88 -26.12
N GLN A 129 -1.82 26.50 -25.94
CA GLN A 129 -0.69 27.41 -25.66
C GLN A 129 -0.91 28.31 -24.42
N CYS A 130 -1.77 27.89 -23.50
CA CYS A 130 -2.10 28.65 -22.29
C CYS A 130 -1.05 28.48 -21.18
N PHE A 131 -0.20 27.47 -21.25
CA PHE A 131 0.78 27.12 -20.22
C PHE A 131 2.18 26.96 -20.82
N GLN A 132 3.20 27.41 -20.10
CA GLN A 132 4.59 27.15 -20.45
C GLN A 132 5.00 25.71 -20.08
N GLU A 133 6.03 25.17 -20.73
CA GLU A 133 6.56 23.82 -20.43
C GLU A 133 6.97 23.66 -18.95
N ASP A 134 7.47 24.73 -18.32
CA ASP A 134 7.81 24.74 -16.89
C ASP A 134 6.59 24.60 -15.97
N GLN A 135 5.39 25.01 -16.41
CA GLN A 135 4.15 24.76 -15.68
C GLN A 135 3.65 23.33 -15.95
N LEU A 136 3.73 22.88 -17.21
CA LEU A 136 3.28 21.55 -17.61
C LEU A 136 4.09 20.40 -16.98
N ARG A 137 5.31 20.66 -16.47
CA ARG A 137 6.06 19.65 -15.69
C ARG A 137 5.31 19.14 -14.45
N PHE A 138 4.34 19.89 -13.95
CA PHE A 138 3.50 19.51 -12.81
C PHE A 138 2.18 18.84 -13.22
N PHE A 139 1.91 18.72 -14.51
CA PHE A 139 0.68 18.15 -15.06
C PHE A 139 0.36 16.78 -14.47
N ASP A 140 1.33 15.86 -14.42
CA ASP A 140 1.07 14.50 -13.95
C ASP A 140 0.65 14.45 -12.48
N VAL A 141 1.25 15.30 -11.65
CA VAL A 141 0.89 15.40 -10.23
C VAL A 141 -0.54 15.96 -10.12
N ALA A 142 -0.84 17.01 -10.88
CA ALA A 142 -2.16 17.65 -10.91
C ALA A 142 -3.28 16.73 -11.39
N PHE A 143 -3.04 16.01 -12.48
CA PHE A 143 -3.97 15.03 -13.02
C PHE A 143 -4.18 13.88 -12.03
N ASN A 144 -3.13 13.40 -11.38
CA ASN A 144 -3.24 12.36 -10.35
C ASN A 144 -4.05 12.82 -9.15
N ASP A 145 -3.89 14.08 -8.72
CA ASP A 145 -4.69 14.66 -7.64
C ASP A 145 -6.16 14.82 -8.04
N LEU A 146 -6.45 15.23 -9.28
CA LEU A 146 -7.82 15.24 -9.81
C LEU A 146 -8.43 13.83 -9.81
N LEU A 147 -7.74 12.83 -10.36
CA LEU A 147 -8.19 11.45 -10.41
C LEU A 147 -8.46 10.90 -9.00
N LYS A 148 -7.53 11.13 -8.08
CA LYS A 148 -7.65 10.72 -6.67
C LYS A 148 -8.82 11.38 -5.98
N LYS A 149 -9.05 12.67 -6.23
CA LYS A 149 -10.19 13.42 -5.71
C LYS A 149 -11.49 12.86 -6.26
N ALA A 150 -11.60 12.68 -7.58
CA ALA A 150 -12.81 12.18 -8.23
C ALA A 150 -13.20 10.77 -7.74
N LEU A 151 -12.23 9.84 -7.64
CA LEU A 151 -12.44 8.50 -7.08
C LEU A 151 -12.93 8.54 -5.63
N ARG A 152 -12.40 9.47 -4.83
CA ARG A 152 -12.78 9.64 -3.43
C ARG A 152 -14.18 10.25 -3.30
N ASP A 153 -14.46 11.29 -4.06
CA ASP A 153 -15.74 11.99 -4.07
C ASP A 153 -16.86 11.05 -4.52
N GLN A 154 -16.60 10.17 -5.51
CA GLN A 154 -17.54 9.12 -5.89
C GLN A 154 -17.95 8.25 -4.69
N VAL A 155 -16.98 7.78 -3.91
CA VAL A 155 -17.25 6.94 -2.73
C VAL A 155 -18.04 7.69 -1.67
N PHE A 156 -17.68 8.94 -1.37
CA PHE A 156 -18.38 9.74 -0.35
C PHE A 156 -19.79 10.16 -0.78
N ASN A 157 -19.98 10.49 -2.06
CA ASN A 157 -21.26 11.00 -2.55
C ASN A 157 -22.27 9.87 -2.82
N THR A 158 -21.79 8.70 -3.27
CA THR A 158 -22.68 7.60 -3.69
C THR A 158 -22.74 6.46 -2.66
N GLY A 159 -21.79 6.40 -1.72
CA GLY A 159 -21.63 5.25 -0.82
C GLY A 159 -21.23 3.96 -1.54
N ARG A 160 -20.82 4.03 -2.81
CA ARG A 160 -20.43 2.89 -3.63
C ARG A 160 -19.01 3.02 -4.15
N ARG A 161 -18.37 1.87 -4.32
CA ARG A 161 -17.06 1.75 -4.97
C ARG A 161 -17.21 1.90 -6.49
N ARG A 162 -16.08 2.13 -7.18
CA ARG A 162 -16.03 2.28 -8.64
C ARG A 162 -16.65 1.09 -9.39
N ASP A 163 -16.42 -0.12 -8.90
CA ASP A 163 -16.98 -1.37 -9.45
C ASP A 163 -18.43 -1.64 -8.99
N GLY A 164 -19.13 -0.62 -8.48
CA GLY A 164 -20.55 -0.68 -8.07
C GLY A 164 -20.80 -1.30 -6.69
N ARG A 165 -19.79 -1.94 -6.10
CA ARG A 165 -19.92 -2.63 -4.81
C ARG A 165 -20.25 -1.69 -3.66
N ALA A 166 -20.98 -2.21 -2.67
CA ALA A 166 -21.12 -1.56 -1.37
C ALA A 166 -19.77 -1.52 -0.61
N LEU A 167 -19.68 -0.72 0.44
CA LEU A 167 -18.43 -0.51 1.18
C LEU A 167 -17.93 -1.78 1.90
N ASP A 168 -18.86 -2.63 2.31
CA ASP A 168 -18.67 -3.90 3.01
C ASP A 168 -18.75 -5.14 2.09
N GLU A 169 -19.06 -4.94 0.81
CA GLU A 169 -19.23 -6.04 -0.15
C GLU A 169 -17.88 -6.57 -0.66
N LEU A 170 -17.68 -7.88 -0.51
CA LEU A 170 -16.52 -8.59 -1.04
C LEU A 170 -16.67 -8.84 -2.55
N ARG A 171 -15.55 -8.85 -3.27
CA ARG A 171 -15.51 -9.34 -4.66
C ARG A 171 -15.80 -10.85 -4.68
N PRO A 172 -16.33 -11.40 -5.80
CA PRO A 172 -16.52 -12.84 -5.95
C PRO A 172 -15.25 -13.62 -5.62
N ILE A 173 -15.40 -14.73 -4.89
CA ILE A 173 -14.32 -15.61 -4.47
C ILE A 173 -14.52 -16.96 -5.14
N ASP A 174 -13.45 -17.50 -5.73
CA ASP A 174 -13.37 -18.85 -6.25
C ASP A 174 -12.14 -19.55 -5.66
N CYS A 175 -12.32 -20.81 -5.27
CA CYS A 175 -11.28 -21.61 -4.63
C CYS A 175 -11.25 -22.98 -5.28
N SER A 176 -10.09 -23.38 -5.78
CA SER A 176 -9.82 -24.73 -6.26
C SER A 176 -8.66 -25.33 -5.48
N VAL A 177 -8.74 -26.62 -5.18
CA VAL A 177 -7.68 -27.39 -4.49
C VAL A 177 -7.34 -28.63 -5.30
N ASP A 178 -6.18 -29.22 -5.01
CA ASP A 178 -5.72 -30.45 -5.70
C ASP A 178 -5.59 -30.28 -7.22
N LEU A 179 -5.00 -29.14 -7.62
CA LEU A 179 -4.78 -28.76 -9.03
C LEU A 179 -3.78 -29.68 -9.74
N TYR A 180 -2.81 -30.21 -8.98
CA TYR A 180 -1.71 -31.00 -9.50
C TYR A 180 -1.50 -32.25 -8.64
N PRO A 181 -1.72 -33.45 -9.18
CA PRO A 181 -1.60 -34.71 -8.43
C PRO A 181 -0.21 -34.96 -7.82
N SER A 182 0.84 -34.37 -8.39
CA SER A 182 2.23 -34.56 -7.93
C SER A 182 2.64 -33.65 -6.77
N LEU A 183 1.85 -32.63 -6.42
CA LEU A 183 2.17 -31.72 -5.32
C LEU A 183 1.55 -32.23 -4.01
N HIS A 184 2.27 -32.14 -2.88
CA HIS A 184 1.71 -32.54 -1.58
C HIS A 184 0.44 -31.75 -1.21
N GLY A 185 0.36 -30.50 -1.65
CA GLY A 185 -0.86 -29.72 -1.65
C GLY A 185 -0.77 -28.61 -2.68
N SER A 186 -1.92 -28.28 -3.28
CA SER A 186 -2.04 -27.15 -4.20
C SER A 186 -3.41 -26.50 -4.08
N ALA A 187 -3.44 -25.18 -4.20
CA ALA A 187 -4.66 -24.39 -4.18
C ALA A 187 -4.55 -23.18 -5.12
N LEU A 188 -5.66 -22.83 -5.77
CA LEU A 188 -5.86 -21.59 -6.51
C LEU A 188 -6.93 -20.81 -5.78
N PHE A 189 -6.56 -19.65 -5.26
CA PHE A 189 -7.48 -18.71 -4.63
C PHE A 189 -7.65 -17.50 -5.53
N GLN A 190 -8.88 -17.18 -5.89
CA GLN A 190 -9.21 -16.01 -6.67
C GLN A 190 -10.22 -15.14 -5.92
N ARG A 191 -9.97 -13.83 -5.86
CA ARG A 191 -10.90 -12.83 -5.35
C ARG A 191 -10.99 -11.66 -6.32
N GLY A 192 -12.04 -11.64 -7.15
CA GLY A 192 -12.16 -10.78 -8.31
C GLY A 192 -10.97 -10.98 -9.27
N GLN A 193 -10.28 -9.90 -9.62
CA GLN A 193 -9.11 -9.95 -10.51
C GLN A 193 -7.78 -10.23 -9.79
N THR A 194 -7.79 -10.53 -8.48
CA THR A 194 -6.60 -10.97 -7.74
C THR A 194 -6.59 -12.49 -7.67
N GLN A 195 -5.56 -13.12 -8.21
CA GLN A 195 -5.38 -14.58 -8.20
C GLN A 195 -4.06 -14.94 -7.53
N VAL A 196 -4.08 -15.98 -6.70
CA VAL A 196 -2.90 -16.53 -6.02
C VAL A 196 -2.92 -18.05 -6.16
N MET A 197 -1.82 -18.62 -6.65
CA MET A 197 -1.57 -20.05 -6.61
C MET A 197 -0.63 -20.37 -5.44
N CYS A 198 -1.04 -21.28 -4.58
CA CYS A 198 -0.24 -21.78 -3.45
C CYS A 198 0.08 -23.25 -3.66
N SER A 199 1.31 -23.64 -3.33
CA SER A 199 1.72 -25.04 -3.19
C SER A 199 2.26 -25.30 -1.79
N LEU A 200 2.01 -26.49 -1.29
CA LEU A 200 2.54 -26.99 -0.03
C LEU A 200 3.55 -28.11 -0.35
N THR A 201 4.68 -28.09 0.33
CA THR A 201 5.69 -29.14 0.23
C THR A 201 6.12 -29.56 1.64
N PHE A 202 6.07 -30.85 1.93
CA PHE A 202 6.73 -31.41 3.11
C PHE A 202 8.21 -31.64 2.81
N ASP A 203 9.06 -31.30 3.78
CA ASP A 203 10.50 -31.55 3.71
C ASP A 203 10.96 -32.21 5.03
N SER A 204 12.16 -32.76 5.01
CA SER A 204 12.86 -33.34 6.14
C SER A 204 13.08 -32.31 7.25
N ARG A 205 13.19 -32.79 8.50
CA ARG A 205 13.45 -31.91 9.67
C ARG A 205 14.79 -31.20 9.56
N GLN A 206 15.74 -31.77 8.82
CA GLN A 206 17.06 -31.22 8.56
C GLN A 206 17.00 -29.97 7.64
N ALA A 207 15.96 -29.86 6.81
CA ALA A 207 15.71 -28.71 5.96
C ALA A 207 14.99 -27.55 6.69
N ALA A 208 14.69 -27.70 7.99
CA ALA A 208 14.12 -26.63 8.79
C ALA A 208 14.97 -25.36 8.68
N PHE A 209 14.31 -24.21 8.48
CA PHE A 209 15.00 -22.95 8.30
C PHE A 209 15.77 -22.60 9.58
N ARG A 210 17.06 -22.36 9.43
CA ARG A 210 17.95 -21.91 10.51
C ARG A 210 18.33 -20.47 10.25
N GLY A 211 18.10 -19.62 11.26
CA GLY A 211 18.52 -18.22 11.20
C GLY A 211 20.03 -18.11 10.96
N ASP A 212 20.42 -17.01 10.32
CA ASP A 212 21.83 -16.69 10.10
C ASP A 212 22.59 -16.41 11.42
N MET A 213 23.90 -16.27 11.34
CA MET A 213 24.76 -16.00 12.50
C MET A 213 24.33 -14.76 13.30
N PHE A 214 23.77 -13.76 12.61
CA PHE A 214 23.26 -12.54 13.26
C PHE A 214 22.00 -12.81 14.08
N SER A 215 21.08 -13.62 13.55
CA SER A 215 19.90 -14.10 14.27
C SER A 215 20.27 -14.95 15.48
N LEU A 216 21.36 -15.72 15.38
CA LEU A 216 21.90 -16.53 16.48
C LEU A 216 22.44 -15.66 17.62
N LEU A 217 23.18 -14.60 17.28
CA LEU A 217 23.74 -13.65 18.25
C LEU A 217 22.62 -12.92 19.02
N ASN A 218 21.59 -12.47 18.31
CA ASN A 218 20.42 -11.81 18.91
C ASN A 218 19.53 -12.77 19.73
N SER A 219 19.63 -14.07 19.51
CA SER A 219 18.87 -15.10 20.23
C SER A 219 19.64 -15.70 21.41
N GLY A 220 20.73 -15.07 21.86
CA GLY A 220 21.54 -15.55 22.98
C GLY A 220 22.24 -16.88 22.68
N GLY A 221 22.59 -17.14 21.42
CA GLY A 221 23.29 -18.35 21.00
C GLY A 221 22.39 -19.57 20.73
N MET A 222 21.07 -19.45 20.86
CA MET A 222 20.15 -20.56 20.57
C MET A 222 19.70 -20.55 19.10
N VAL A 223 19.94 -21.64 18.38
CA VAL A 223 19.43 -21.84 17.02
C VAL A 223 17.91 -22.04 17.12
N LYS A 224 17.13 -21.00 16.79
CA LYS A 224 15.69 -21.17 16.58
C LYS A 224 15.46 -21.79 15.21
N GLU A 225 15.17 -23.08 15.17
CA GLU A 225 14.72 -23.77 13.97
C GLU A 225 13.25 -23.40 13.68
N LYS A 226 12.98 -22.94 12.46
CA LYS A 226 11.64 -22.66 11.97
C LYS A 226 11.19 -23.81 11.07
N LYS A 227 10.14 -24.52 11.49
CA LYS A 227 9.61 -25.70 10.79
C LYS A 227 8.55 -25.37 9.75
N PHE A 228 7.98 -24.18 9.83
CA PHE A 228 7.07 -23.62 8.86
C PHE A 228 7.77 -22.43 8.19
N MET A 229 7.59 -22.29 6.88
CA MET A 229 8.04 -21.13 6.12
C MET A 229 7.02 -20.84 5.04
N PHE A 230 6.81 -19.56 4.73
CA PHE A 230 5.96 -19.16 3.61
C PHE A 230 6.78 -18.33 2.63
N HIS A 231 7.00 -18.87 1.44
CA HIS A 231 7.65 -18.15 0.35
C HIS A 231 6.59 -17.48 -0.52
N TYR A 232 6.71 -16.17 -0.69
CA TYR A 232 5.84 -15.37 -1.55
C TYR A 232 6.64 -14.82 -2.73
N ASN A 233 6.08 -14.96 -3.92
CA ASN A 233 6.64 -14.45 -5.17
C ASN A 233 5.58 -13.61 -5.90
N PHE A 234 5.97 -12.44 -6.38
CA PHE A 234 5.10 -11.54 -7.16
C PHE A 234 5.73 -11.28 -8.53
N ALA A 235 5.45 -12.20 -9.46
CA ALA A 235 5.95 -12.10 -10.81
C ALA A 235 5.36 -10.88 -11.56
N SER A 236 6.15 -10.25 -12.43
CA SER A 236 5.74 -9.02 -13.14
C SER A 236 4.56 -9.21 -14.09
N PHE A 237 4.38 -10.43 -14.61
CA PHE A 237 3.21 -10.75 -15.43
C PHE A 237 1.89 -10.62 -14.64
N ALA A 238 1.92 -10.70 -13.31
CA ALA A 238 0.73 -10.53 -12.48
C ALA A 238 0.11 -9.12 -12.57
N THR A 239 0.90 -8.13 -13.02
CA THR A 239 0.45 -6.77 -13.29
C THR A 239 0.56 -6.37 -14.76
N ASN A 240 0.81 -7.34 -15.65
CA ASN A 240 1.08 -7.10 -17.07
C ASN A 240 2.28 -6.15 -17.30
N GLU A 241 3.31 -6.25 -16.45
CA GLU A 241 4.52 -5.44 -16.53
C GLU A 241 5.74 -6.30 -16.88
N LEU A 242 6.76 -5.65 -17.45
CA LEU A 242 8.07 -6.25 -17.68
C LEU A 242 9.01 -5.89 -16.53
N SER A 243 9.63 -6.88 -15.91
CA SER A 243 10.67 -6.66 -14.89
C SER A 243 11.82 -7.64 -15.06
N SER A 244 13.04 -7.20 -14.74
CA SER A 244 14.19 -8.10 -14.66
C SER A 244 14.07 -8.94 -13.38
N ALA A 245 13.97 -10.27 -13.51
CA ALA A 245 13.93 -11.19 -12.37
C ALA A 245 15.30 -11.31 -11.68
N ARG A 246 15.75 -10.26 -10.97
CA ARG A 246 17.00 -10.26 -10.21
C ARG A 246 16.72 -10.27 -8.71
N GLY A 247 16.56 -11.48 -8.17
CA GLY A 247 16.44 -11.73 -6.74
C GLY A 247 15.07 -11.39 -6.15
N ILE A 248 14.89 -11.73 -4.88
CA ILE A 248 13.65 -11.51 -4.14
C ILE A 248 13.60 -10.06 -3.65
N GLY A 249 12.53 -9.34 -3.98
CA GLY A 249 12.30 -7.98 -3.53
C GLY A 249 11.95 -7.89 -2.04
N ARG A 250 12.30 -6.77 -1.38
CA ARG A 250 11.95 -6.53 0.03
C ARG A 250 10.44 -6.60 0.29
N ARG A 251 9.62 -6.18 -0.68
CA ARG A 251 8.16 -6.26 -0.61
C ARG A 251 7.68 -7.71 -0.56
N GLU A 252 8.29 -8.59 -1.35
CA GLU A 252 7.94 -10.01 -1.40
C GLU A 252 8.30 -10.70 -0.08
N LEU A 253 9.48 -10.39 0.49
CA LEU A 253 9.87 -10.87 1.81
C LEU A 253 8.88 -10.39 2.89
N GLY A 254 8.46 -9.12 2.85
CA GLY A 254 7.49 -8.56 3.79
C GLY A 254 6.11 -9.23 3.68
N HIS A 255 5.60 -9.40 2.45
CA HIS A 255 4.33 -10.09 2.21
C HIS A 255 4.39 -11.57 2.60
N GLY A 256 5.51 -12.26 2.32
CA GLY A 256 5.72 -13.64 2.74
C GLY A 256 5.72 -13.78 4.26
N ALA A 257 6.46 -12.91 4.96
CA ALA A 257 6.46 -12.88 6.42
C ALA A 257 5.08 -12.54 7.00
N LEU A 258 4.30 -11.68 6.36
CA LEU A 258 2.93 -11.35 6.78
C LEU A 258 1.99 -12.55 6.62
N ALA A 259 2.00 -13.20 5.45
CA ALA A 259 1.21 -14.40 5.19
C ALA A 259 1.60 -15.55 6.13
N GLU A 260 2.90 -15.69 6.41
CA GLU A 260 3.40 -16.70 7.34
C GLU A 260 2.91 -16.49 8.77
N LYS A 261 2.84 -15.23 9.25
CA LYS A 261 2.32 -14.93 10.60
C LYS A 261 0.81 -15.14 10.72
N ALA A 262 0.10 -15.12 9.59
CA ALA A 262 -1.35 -15.29 9.55
C ALA A 262 -1.79 -16.76 9.62
N LEU A 263 -0.89 -17.69 9.31
CA LEU A 263 -1.10 -19.15 9.33
C LEU A 263 -0.46 -19.77 10.58
#